data_AF-A0A1I6Y5C7-F1
#
_entry.id   AF-A0A1I6Y5C7-F1
#
_cell.length_a   1.000
_cell.length_b   1.000
_cell.length_c   1.000
_cell.angle_alpha   90.00
_cell.angle_beta   90.00
_cell.angle_gamma   90.00
#
_symmetry.space_group_name_H-M   'P 1'
#
loop_
_entity.id
_entity.type
_entity.pdbx_description
1 polymer ?
#
loop_
_entity_poly.entity_id
_entity_poly.type
_entity_poly.pdbx_seq_one_letter_code
_entity_poly.pdbx_strand_id
1 'polypeptide(L)'
;MTKDKYSLAVFLVLAAAIGFYLATVYQTGTFLKVANAVQRWSLWGSFATCASALFAACAVWVAVWSFHSQVQQSKITLGVEVLMKLNDDFDSQRMRTKRALAAKSLKDHPGEGTADIDAVLDFIEGVALFERRGVIETEFVWHDFYEWFSPYYHLTKTYRAEVRNRDSTIWVDLEGLYQRVSPFQGADQPRHPTPAELTEFLNDEIMLVD
;
A
#
# COMPACT_ATOMS: atom_id res chain seq x y z
N MET A 1 -11.71 7.05 9.82
CA MET A 1 -12.64 7.73 10.77
C MET A 1 -12.13 9.10 11.27
N THR A 2 -10.88 9.50 11.03
CA THR A 2 -10.32 10.81 11.42
C THR A 2 -10.43 11.89 10.34
N LYS A 3 -10.48 11.51 9.05
CA LYS A 3 -10.51 12.41 7.88
C LYS A 3 -11.74 13.36 7.88
N ASP A 4 -12.89 12.88 8.33
CA ASP A 4 -14.14 13.66 8.35
C ASP A 4 -14.14 14.76 9.41
N LYS A 5 -13.48 14.54 10.56
CA LYS A 5 -13.45 15.51 11.66
C LYS A 5 -12.67 16.77 11.30
N TYR A 6 -11.55 16.63 10.58
CA TYR A 6 -10.74 17.76 10.13
C TYR A 6 -11.40 18.53 8.99
N SER A 7 -12.06 17.82 8.06
CA SER A 7 -12.85 18.46 7.00
C SER A 7 -13.97 19.33 7.59
N LEU A 8 -14.72 18.78 8.57
CA LEU A 8 -15.82 19.48 9.22
C LEU A 8 -15.37 20.71 10.03
N ALA A 9 -14.26 20.60 10.76
CA ALA A 9 -13.68 21.73 11.51
C ALA A 9 -13.26 22.88 10.57
N VAL A 10 -12.65 22.56 9.43
CA VAL A 10 -12.25 23.57 8.44
C VAL A 10 -13.47 24.22 7.77
N PHE A 11 -14.51 23.45 7.44
CA PHE A 11 -15.76 23.99 6.92
C PHE A 11 -16.42 24.97 7.90
N LEU A 12 -16.41 24.66 9.20
CA LEU A 12 -16.93 25.56 10.24
C LEU A 12 -16.13 26.87 10.32
N VAL A 13 -14.80 26.80 10.25
CA VAL A 13 -13.93 27.99 10.28
C VAL A 13 -14.13 28.85 9.02
N LEU A 14 -14.22 28.23 7.84
CA LEU A 14 -14.51 28.94 6.59
C LEU A 14 -15.90 29.58 6.60
N ALA A 15 -16.92 28.86 7.08
CA ALA A 15 -18.28 29.40 7.20
C ALA A 15 -18.34 30.58 8.19
N ALA A 16 -17.63 30.49 9.32
CA ALA A 16 -17.51 31.59 10.27
C ALA A 16 -16.78 32.80 9.67
N ALA A 17 -15.72 32.58 8.89
CA ALA A 17 -14.97 33.64 8.23
C ALA A 17 -15.79 34.32 7.11
N ILE A 18 -16.55 33.54 6.33
CA ILE A 18 -17.48 34.06 5.32
C ILE A 18 -18.62 34.83 6.00
N GLY A 19 -19.18 34.32 7.09
CA GLY A 19 -20.22 35.00 7.87
C GLY A 19 -19.74 36.35 8.43
N PHE A 20 -18.52 36.38 8.97
CA PHE A 20 -17.88 37.61 9.43
C PHE A 20 -17.64 38.60 8.29
N TYR A 21 -17.19 38.13 7.13
CA TYR A 21 -17.00 38.96 5.93
C TYR A 21 -18.32 39.56 5.42
N LEU A 22 -19.39 38.78 5.36
CA LEU A 22 -20.71 39.29 4.95
C LEU A 22 -21.24 40.33 5.94
N ALA A 23 -21.00 40.15 7.24
CA ALA A 23 -21.37 41.11 8.27
C ALA A 23 -20.60 42.44 8.12
N THR A 24 -19.30 42.40 7.81
CA THR A 24 -18.50 43.61 7.57
C THR A 24 -18.89 44.30 6.26
N VAL A 25 -19.22 43.54 5.20
CA VAL A 25 -19.81 44.07 3.94
C VAL A 25 -21.10 44.83 4.23
N TYR A 26 -22.01 44.21 4.99
CA TYR A 26 -23.29 44.81 5.33
C TYR A 26 -23.13 46.09 6.15
N GLN A 27 -22.34 46.05 7.22
CA GLN A 27 -22.10 47.24 8.05
C GLN A 27 -21.43 48.37 7.27
N THR A 28 -20.52 48.05 6.36
CA THR A 28 -19.87 49.12 5.58
C THR A 28 -20.80 49.73 4.54
N GLY A 29 -21.70 48.94 3.93
CA GLY A 29 -22.72 49.45 3.01
C GLY A 29 -23.65 50.48 3.66
N THR A 30 -23.96 50.32 4.95
CA THR A 30 -24.75 51.30 5.70
C THR A 30 -23.93 52.55 6.05
N PHE A 31 -22.65 52.40 6.44
CA PHE A 31 -21.75 53.53 6.71
C PHE A 31 -21.39 54.36 5.47
N LEU A 32 -21.27 53.75 4.29
CA LEU A 32 -20.95 54.43 3.03
C LEU A 32 -21.98 55.50 2.63
N LYS A 33 -23.23 55.39 3.09
CA LYS A 33 -24.28 56.38 2.83
C LYS A 33 -24.06 57.71 3.57
N VAL A 34 -23.21 57.72 4.59
CA VAL A 34 -23.01 58.87 5.50
C VAL A 34 -21.54 59.35 5.54
N ALA A 35 -20.63 58.69 4.79
CA ALA A 35 -19.18 58.85 4.94
C ALA A 35 -18.51 59.80 3.92
N ASN A 36 -17.49 60.54 4.38
CA ASN A 36 -16.65 61.44 3.56
C ASN A 36 -15.72 60.67 2.60
N ALA A 37 -15.18 61.33 1.57
CA ALA A 37 -14.35 60.70 0.52
C ALA A 37 -13.13 59.93 1.07
N VAL A 38 -12.47 60.44 2.11
CA VAL A 38 -11.32 59.79 2.76
C VAL A 38 -11.72 58.52 3.50
N GLN A 39 -12.86 58.52 4.21
CA GLN A 39 -13.37 57.34 4.90
C GLN A 39 -13.79 56.22 3.93
N ARG A 40 -14.26 56.58 2.73
CA ARG A 40 -14.59 55.60 1.69
C ARG A 40 -13.36 54.81 1.22
N TRP A 41 -12.22 55.48 1.04
CA TRP A 41 -10.97 54.82 0.63
C TRP A 41 -10.43 53.85 1.69
N SER A 42 -10.47 54.21 2.97
CA SER A 42 -10.04 53.29 4.04
C SER A 42 -10.92 52.05 4.16
N LEU A 43 -12.23 52.20 3.92
CA LEU A 43 -13.19 51.08 3.94
C LEU A 43 -12.90 50.07 2.82
N TRP A 44 -12.54 50.54 1.62
CA TRP A 44 -12.10 49.66 0.52
C TRP A 44 -10.82 48.89 0.86
N GLY A 45 -9.86 49.52 1.54
CA GLY A 45 -8.62 48.85 1.98
C GLY A 45 -8.88 47.71 2.97
N SER A 46 -9.81 47.91 3.92
CA SER A 46 -10.22 46.87 4.87
C SER A 46 -10.89 45.69 4.17
N PHE A 47 -11.75 45.95 3.17
CA PHE A 47 -12.34 44.88 2.36
C PHE A 47 -11.30 44.07 1.60
N ALA A 48 -10.35 44.75 0.96
CA ALA A 48 -9.27 44.09 0.24
C ALA A 48 -8.43 43.20 1.17
N THR A 49 -8.20 43.64 2.41
CA THR A 49 -7.46 42.87 3.42
C THR A 49 -8.25 41.63 3.88
N CYS A 50 -9.55 41.76 4.16
CA CYS A 50 -10.37 40.62 4.54
C CYS A 50 -10.55 39.62 3.39
N ALA A 51 -10.74 40.11 2.16
CA ALA A 51 -10.84 39.27 0.98
C ALA A 51 -9.53 38.50 0.73
N SER A 52 -8.38 39.18 0.79
CA SER A 52 -7.07 38.53 0.62
C SER A 52 -6.79 37.48 1.71
N ALA A 53 -7.20 37.71 2.96
CA ALA A 53 -7.09 36.72 4.02
C ALA A 53 -7.93 35.46 3.72
N LEU A 54 -9.15 35.61 3.19
CA LEU A 54 -9.97 34.47 2.76
C LEU A 54 -9.33 33.72 1.60
N PHE A 55 -8.80 34.43 0.60
CA PHE A 55 -8.09 33.81 -0.52
C PHE A 55 -6.86 33.03 -0.05
N ALA A 56 -6.06 33.59 0.87
CA ALA A 56 -4.92 32.89 1.45
C ALA A 56 -5.34 31.62 2.21
N ALA A 57 -6.41 31.69 3.00
CA ALA A 57 -6.93 30.52 3.71
C ALA A 57 -7.40 29.41 2.76
N CYS A 58 -8.12 29.76 1.69
CA CYS A 58 -8.52 28.82 0.66
C CYS A 58 -7.30 28.20 -0.06
N ALA A 59 -6.29 29.00 -0.38
CA ALA A 59 -5.07 28.52 -1.02
C ALA A 59 -4.33 27.50 -0.15
N VAL A 60 -4.19 27.77 1.15
CA VAL A 60 -3.57 26.83 2.10
C VAL A 60 -4.37 25.53 2.19
N TRP A 61 -5.71 25.60 2.21
CA TRP A 61 -6.56 24.41 2.22
C TRP A 61 -6.38 23.54 0.97
N VAL A 62 -6.41 24.16 -0.22
CA VAL A 62 -6.17 23.46 -1.49
C VAL A 62 -4.78 22.84 -1.50
N ALA A 63 -3.77 23.54 -1.00
CA ALA A 63 -2.40 23.02 -0.90
C ALA A 63 -2.30 21.80 0.01
N VAL A 64 -2.92 21.83 1.21
CA VAL A 64 -2.93 20.69 2.14
C VAL A 64 -3.68 19.50 1.55
N TRP A 65 -4.84 19.73 0.93
CA TRP A 65 -5.61 18.68 0.29
C TRP A 65 -4.84 18.06 -0.89
N SER A 66 -4.24 18.90 -1.73
CA SER A 66 -3.40 18.45 -2.85
C SER A 66 -2.20 17.64 -2.36
N PHE A 67 -1.50 18.10 -1.33
CA PHE A 67 -0.37 17.38 -0.75
C PHE A 67 -0.79 16.01 -0.21
N HIS A 68 -1.92 15.95 0.52
CA HIS A 68 -2.44 14.67 1.01
C HIS A 68 -2.81 13.72 -0.13
N SER A 69 -3.41 14.24 -1.20
CA SER A 69 -3.74 13.43 -2.37
C SER A 69 -2.50 12.94 -3.10
N GLN A 70 -1.47 13.79 -3.23
CA GLN A 70 -0.20 13.43 -3.83
C GLN A 70 0.50 12.32 -3.02
N VAL A 71 0.53 12.42 -1.68
CA VAL A 71 1.13 11.37 -0.84
C VAL A 71 0.44 10.02 -1.02
N GLN A 72 -0.89 10.00 -1.18
CA GLN A 72 -1.62 8.75 -1.42
C GLN A 72 -1.29 8.17 -2.80
N GLN A 73 -1.26 9.02 -3.83
CA GLN A 73 -0.86 8.59 -5.17
C GLN A 73 0.59 8.08 -5.21
N SER A 74 1.52 8.77 -4.55
CA SER A 74 2.92 8.34 -4.46
C SER A 74 3.08 6.98 -3.78
N LYS A 75 2.26 6.66 -2.77
CA LYS A 75 2.29 5.33 -2.14
C LYS A 75 1.87 4.23 -3.10
N ILE A 76 0.80 4.44 -3.86
CA ILE A 76 0.33 3.47 -4.86
C ILE A 76 1.39 3.30 -5.96
N THR A 77 1.93 4.39 -6.50
CA THR A 77 2.97 4.32 -7.53
C THR A 77 4.21 3.58 -7.03
N LEU A 78 4.67 3.87 -5.81
CA LEU A 78 5.81 3.17 -5.22
C LEU A 78 5.51 1.68 -4.99
N GLY A 79 4.31 1.35 -4.52
CA GLY A 79 3.88 -0.04 -4.33
C GLY A 79 3.89 -0.83 -5.64
N VAL A 80 3.36 -0.24 -6.71
CA VAL A 80 3.38 -0.83 -8.06
C VAL A 80 4.81 -0.97 -8.58
N GLU A 81 5.68 0.02 -8.39
CA GLU A 81 7.08 -0.07 -8.82
C GLU A 81 7.83 -1.18 -8.08
N VAL A 82 7.64 -1.31 -6.77
CA VAL A 82 8.23 -2.39 -5.97
C VAL A 82 7.68 -3.74 -6.42
N LEU A 83 6.38 -3.84 -6.68
CA LEU A 83 5.73 -5.05 -7.18
C LEU A 83 6.28 -5.47 -8.54
N MET A 84 6.38 -4.54 -9.50
CA MET A 84 6.99 -4.78 -10.81
C MET A 84 8.43 -5.25 -10.68
N LYS A 85 9.22 -4.63 -9.78
CA LYS A 85 10.61 -5.02 -9.55
C LYS A 85 10.73 -6.40 -8.91
N LEU A 86 9.83 -6.76 -7.99
CA LEU A 86 9.78 -8.10 -7.42
C LEU A 86 9.39 -9.12 -8.48
N ASN A 87 8.43 -8.79 -9.35
CA ASN A 87 8.06 -9.64 -10.48
C ASN A 87 9.24 -9.83 -11.44
N ASP A 88 9.95 -8.75 -11.80
CA ASP A 88 11.15 -8.82 -12.64
C ASP A 88 12.27 -9.67 -12.02
N ASP A 89 12.49 -9.56 -10.71
CA ASP A 89 13.48 -10.42 -10.01
C ASP A 89 13.02 -11.88 -9.95
N PHE A 90 11.72 -12.11 -9.76
CA PHE A 90 11.12 -13.45 -9.76
C PHE A 90 11.18 -14.14 -11.13
N ASP A 91 10.94 -13.36 -12.19
CA ASP A 91 11.02 -13.80 -13.58
C ASP A 91 12.44 -13.86 -14.13
N SER A 92 13.43 -13.36 -13.39
CA SER A 92 14.83 -13.40 -13.81
C SER A 92 15.33 -14.82 -14.05
N GLN A 93 16.23 -15.00 -15.02
CA GLN A 93 16.86 -16.30 -15.30
C GLN A 93 17.51 -16.92 -14.07
N ARG A 94 18.09 -16.07 -13.21
CA ARG A 94 18.66 -16.46 -11.92
C ARG A 94 17.60 -17.12 -11.04
N MET A 95 16.46 -16.47 -10.83
CA MET A 95 15.42 -16.99 -9.95
C MET A 95 14.71 -18.22 -10.56
N ARG A 96 14.46 -18.24 -11.87
CA ARG A 96 13.97 -19.43 -12.59
C ARG A 96 14.88 -20.63 -12.38
N THR A 97 16.20 -20.44 -12.46
CA THR A 97 17.18 -21.51 -12.19
C THR A 97 17.10 -21.99 -10.75
N LYS A 98 17.01 -21.08 -9.79
CA LYS A 98 16.86 -21.44 -8.36
C LYS A 98 15.57 -22.21 -8.10
N ARG A 99 14.45 -21.78 -8.69
CA ARG A 99 13.16 -22.45 -8.58
C ARG A 99 13.16 -23.85 -9.20
N ALA A 100 13.74 -24.02 -10.39
CA ALA A 100 13.86 -25.32 -11.03
C ALA A 100 14.71 -26.30 -10.21
N LEU A 101 15.85 -25.83 -9.66
CA LEU A 101 16.71 -26.64 -8.79
C LEU A 101 16.02 -26.96 -7.45
N ALA A 102 15.31 -25.98 -6.86
CA ALA A 102 14.52 -26.18 -5.66
C ALA A 102 13.41 -27.22 -5.90
N ALA A 103 12.69 -27.13 -7.01
CA ALA A 103 11.63 -28.07 -7.37
C ALA A 103 12.18 -29.49 -7.58
N LYS A 104 13.32 -29.62 -8.27
CA LYS A 104 14.02 -30.90 -8.41
C LYS A 104 14.41 -31.48 -7.05
N SER A 105 14.98 -30.67 -6.16
CA SER A 105 15.34 -31.09 -4.81
C SER A 105 14.12 -31.55 -4.01
N LEU A 106 13.02 -30.80 -4.06
CA LEU A 106 11.78 -31.13 -3.35
C LEU A 106 11.13 -32.41 -3.88
N LYS A 107 11.32 -32.72 -5.17
CA LYS A 107 10.83 -33.95 -5.80
C LYS A 107 11.68 -35.16 -5.43
N ASP A 108 13.01 -35.03 -5.47
CA ASP A 108 13.95 -36.14 -5.23
C ASP A 108 14.09 -36.46 -3.73
N HIS A 109 14.11 -35.42 -2.87
CA HIS A 109 14.34 -35.54 -1.43
C HIS A 109 13.30 -34.70 -0.66
N PRO A 110 12.04 -35.16 -0.59
CA PRO A 110 10.98 -34.40 0.05
C PRO A 110 11.25 -34.19 1.55
N GLY A 111 11.22 -32.92 1.97
CA GLY A 111 11.45 -32.52 3.36
C GLY A 111 12.90 -32.12 3.68
N GLU A 112 13.85 -32.37 2.79
CA GLU A 112 15.23 -31.89 2.94
C GLU A 112 15.39 -30.46 2.40
N GLY A 113 16.24 -29.69 3.07
CA GLY A 113 16.59 -28.32 2.67
C GLY A 113 17.76 -28.27 1.72
N THR A 114 17.71 -27.33 0.77
CA THR A 114 18.85 -26.97 -0.07
C THR A 114 18.95 -25.45 -0.18
N ALA A 115 20.14 -24.96 -0.52
CA ALA A 115 20.36 -23.52 -0.70
C ALA A 115 19.46 -22.91 -1.80
N ASP A 116 18.99 -23.73 -2.75
CA ASP A 116 18.05 -23.28 -3.78
C ASP A 116 16.62 -23.14 -3.23
N ILE A 117 16.19 -24.05 -2.35
CA ILE A 117 14.92 -23.91 -1.60
C ILE A 117 14.98 -22.67 -0.72
N ASP A 118 16.08 -22.47 0.03
CA ASP A 118 16.27 -21.30 0.89
C ASP A 118 16.18 -20.01 0.08
N ALA A 119 16.81 -19.94 -1.10
CA ALA A 119 16.75 -18.76 -1.96
C ALA A 119 15.33 -18.39 -2.42
N VAL A 120 14.48 -19.40 -2.68
CA VAL A 120 13.07 -19.17 -3.04
C VAL A 120 12.27 -18.71 -1.82
N LEU A 121 12.46 -19.35 -0.66
CA LEU A 121 11.78 -18.97 0.58
C LEU A 121 12.19 -17.56 1.05
N ASP A 122 13.46 -17.20 0.90
CA ASP A 122 13.99 -15.88 1.23
C ASP A 122 13.41 -14.79 0.32
N PHE A 123 13.20 -15.09 -0.96
CA PHE A 123 12.48 -14.18 -1.85
C PHE A 123 11.05 -13.94 -1.36
N ILE A 124 10.32 -15.01 -1.04
CA ILE A 124 8.94 -14.92 -0.54
C ILE A 124 8.88 -14.18 0.81
N GLU A 125 9.85 -14.41 1.70
CA GLU A 125 10.00 -13.66 2.95
C GLU A 125 10.20 -12.16 2.68
N GLY A 126 10.98 -11.82 1.65
CA GLY A 126 11.14 -10.43 1.19
C GLY A 126 9.82 -9.81 0.73
N VAL A 127 9.03 -10.53 -0.07
CA VAL A 127 7.69 -10.09 -0.50
C VAL A 127 6.79 -9.87 0.73
N ALA A 128 6.78 -10.84 1.66
CA ALA A 128 6.01 -10.77 2.89
C ALA A 128 6.39 -9.58 3.78
N LEU A 129 7.67 -9.22 3.82
CA LEU A 129 8.15 -8.05 4.54
C LEU A 129 7.63 -6.74 3.94
N PHE A 130 7.65 -6.59 2.62
CA PHE A 130 7.13 -5.40 1.94
C PHE A 130 5.62 -5.24 2.13
N GLU A 131 4.88 -6.34 2.05
CA GLU A 131 3.44 -6.37 2.32
C GLU A 131 3.13 -6.02 3.77
N ARG A 132 3.80 -6.64 4.75
CA ARG A 132 3.61 -6.34 6.18
C ARG A 132 3.88 -4.87 6.52
N ARG A 133 4.84 -4.25 5.82
CA ARG A 133 5.18 -2.82 5.98
C ARG A 133 4.19 -1.87 5.29
N GLY A 134 3.20 -2.40 4.55
CA GLY A 134 2.22 -1.63 3.79
C GLY A 134 2.83 -0.91 2.59
N VAL A 135 3.95 -1.43 2.06
CA VAL A 135 4.55 -0.94 0.81
C VAL A 135 3.76 -1.47 -0.38
N ILE A 136 3.34 -2.74 -0.30
CA ILE A 136 2.51 -3.42 -1.30
C ILE A 136 1.20 -3.82 -0.61
N GLU A 137 0.08 -3.65 -1.30
CA GLU A 137 -1.21 -4.10 -0.78
C GLU A 137 -1.33 -5.62 -0.88
N THR A 138 -1.95 -6.24 0.12
CA THR A 138 -2.11 -7.69 0.22
C THR A 138 -2.83 -8.28 -1.01
N GLU A 139 -3.79 -7.55 -1.58
CA GLU A 139 -4.52 -7.94 -2.78
C GLU A 139 -3.61 -8.09 -4.01
N PHE A 140 -2.65 -7.18 -4.19
CA PHE A 140 -1.68 -7.28 -5.29
C PHE A 140 -0.74 -8.46 -5.11
N VAL A 141 -0.28 -8.72 -3.88
CA VAL A 141 0.56 -9.90 -3.61
C VAL A 141 -0.20 -11.19 -3.86
N TRP A 142 -1.48 -11.23 -3.48
CA TRP A 142 -2.33 -12.37 -3.79
C TRP A 142 -2.46 -12.58 -5.30
N HIS A 143 -2.75 -11.52 -6.07
CA HIS A 143 -2.91 -11.62 -7.52
C HIS A 143 -1.62 -12.08 -8.22
N ASP A 144 -0.46 -11.54 -7.86
CA ASP A 144 0.78 -11.77 -8.63
C ASP A 144 1.58 -12.99 -8.16
N PHE A 145 1.58 -13.29 -6.85
CA PHE A 145 2.48 -14.31 -6.28
C PHE A 145 1.79 -15.53 -5.70
N TYR A 146 0.47 -15.51 -5.46
CA TYR A 146 -0.20 -16.57 -4.69
C TYR A 146 -0.06 -17.96 -5.30
N GLU A 147 -0.25 -18.07 -6.61
CA GLU A 147 -0.15 -19.35 -7.34
C GLU A 147 1.25 -19.96 -7.21
N TRP A 148 2.28 -19.13 -7.13
CA TRP A 148 3.67 -19.56 -7.02
C TRP A 148 4.06 -19.91 -5.59
N PHE A 149 3.76 -19.06 -4.63
CA PHE A 149 4.27 -19.24 -3.27
C PHE A 149 3.46 -20.27 -2.47
N SER A 150 2.17 -20.48 -2.79
CA SER A 150 1.30 -21.42 -2.06
C SER A 150 1.82 -22.88 -2.14
N PRO A 151 2.18 -23.43 -3.32
CA PRO A 151 2.80 -24.75 -3.40
C PRO A 151 4.10 -24.86 -2.59
N TYR A 152 5.02 -23.89 -2.72
CA TYR A 152 6.26 -23.86 -1.91
C TYR A 152 5.96 -23.82 -0.41
N TYR A 153 4.94 -23.09 0.00
CA TYR A 153 4.49 -23.03 1.39
C TYR A 153 4.09 -24.40 1.92
N HIS A 154 3.39 -25.22 1.15
CA HIS A 154 2.99 -26.57 1.58
C HIS A 154 4.13 -27.58 1.47
N LEU A 155 4.90 -27.55 0.38
CA LEU A 155 6.00 -28.49 0.12
C LEU A 155 7.14 -28.38 1.14
N THR A 156 7.44 -27.16 1.59
CA THR A 156 8.55 -26.94 2.53
C THR A 156 8.12 -26.97 4.00
N LYS A 157 6.87 -27.33 4.33
CA LYS A 157 6.34 -27.30 5.69
C LYS A 157 7.21 -28.04 6.72
N THR A 158 7.62 -29.27 6.38
CA THR A 158 8.47 -30.10 7.26
C THR A 158 9.84 -29.48 7.44
N TYR A 159 10.49 -29.10 6.33
CA TYR A 159 11.79 -28.45 6.34
C TYR A 159 11.80 -27.16 7.17
N ARG A 160 10.82 -26.28 6.96
CA ARG A 160 10.70 -25.03 7.73
C ARG A 160 10.52 -25.30 9.23
N ALA A 161 9.75 -26.33 9.61
CA ALA A 161 9.58 -26.71 11.02
C ALA A 161 10.90 -27.16 11.65
N GLU A 162 11.72 -27.94 10.94
CA GLU A 162 13.04 -28.37 11.39
C GLU A 162 14.04 -27.21 11.53
N VAL A 163 14.04 -26.28 10.57
CA VAL A 163 14.85 -25.05 10.66
C VAL A 163 14.41 -24.18 11.83
N ARG A 164 13.10 -24.04 12.07
CA ARG A 164 12.56 -23.25 13.18
C ARG A 164 12.90 -23.78 14.57
N ASN A 165 13.17 -25.07 14.71
CA ASN A 165 13.69 -25.62 15.96
C ASN A 165 15.09 -25.09 16.29
N ARG A 166 15.85 -24.63 15.28
CA ARG A 166 17.18 -24.03 15.43
C ARG A 166 17.11 -22.50 15.51
N ASP A 167 16.26 -21.89 14.70
CA ASP A 167 16.02 -20.44 14.70
C ASP A 167 14.54 -20.12 14.45
N SER A 168 13.86 -19.65 15.49
CA SER A 168 12.42 -19.34 15.44
C SER A 168 12.07 -18.12 14.60
N THR A 169 13.05 -17.32 14.17
CA THR A 169 12.83 -16.08 13.43
C THR A 169 12.83 -16.26 11.91
N ILE A 170 13.27 -17.43 11.44
CA ILE A 170 13.36 -17.73 10.01
C ILE A 170 11.96 -17.93 9.39
N TRP A 171 11.74 -17.23 8.27
CA TRP A 171 10.53 -17.26 7.45
C TRP A 171 9.23 -16.98 8.22
N VAL A 172 9.29 -16.10 9.22
CA VAL A 172 8.11 -15.74 10.04
C VAL A 172 7.15 -14.89 9.22
N ASP A 173 7.66 -13.99 8.38
CA ASP A 173 6.81 -13.11 7.60
C ASP A 173 6.06 -13.88 6.51
N LEU A 174 6.69 -14.89 5.90
CA LEU A 174 6.11 -15.81 4.92
C LEU A 174 4.87 -16.53 5.49
N GLU A 175 4.94 -17.00 6.73
CA GLU A 175 3.79 -17.62 7.42
C GLU A 175 2.66 -16.61 7.62
N GLY A 176 3.02 -15.41 8.08
CA GLY A 176 2.07 -14.31 8.22
C GLY A 176 1.44 -13.92 6.89
N LEU A 177 2.22 -13.94 5.80
CA LEU A 177 1.75 -13.64 4.46
C LEU A 177 0.69 -14.66 4.02
N TYR A 178 0.98 -15.95 4.13
CA TYR A 178 0.01 -17.01 3.78
C TYR A 178 -1.33 -16.83 4.51
N GLN A 179 -1.27 -16.52 5.81
CA GLN A 179 -2.47 -16.25 6.61
C GLN A 179 -3.25 -15.02 6.15
N ARG A 180 -2.57 -13.97 5.68
CA ARG A 180 -3.21 -12.73 5.20
C ARG A 180 -3.78 -12.86 3.80
N VAL A 181 -3.15 -13.63 2.91
CA VAL A 181 -3.61 -13.76 1.51
C VAL A 181 -4.58 -14.92 1.30
N SER A 182 -4.55 -15.97 2.13
CA SER A 182 -5.48 -17.11 2.02
C SER A 182 -6.98 -16.75 2.02
N PRO A 183 -7.47 -15.70 2.73
CA PRO A 183 -8.88 -15.31 2.66
C PRO A 183 -9.34 -14.82 1.28
N PHE A 184 -8.43 -14.36 0.41
CA PHE A 184 -8.77 -13.86 -0.93
C PHE A 184 -9.18 -14.98 -1.91
N GLN A 185 -8.94 -16.26 -1.59
CA GLN A 185 -9.41 -17.40 -2.41
C GLN A 185 -10.95 -17.55 -2.46
N GLY A 186 -11.70 -16.79 -1.66
CA GLY A 186 -13.16 -16.84 -1.62
C GLY A 186 -13.73 -17.80 -0.57
N ALA A 187 -15.02 -17.67 -0.29
CA ALA A 187 -15.72 -18.35 0.81
C ALA A 187 -15.88 -19.87 0.63
N ASP A 188 -15.54 -20.43 -0.54
CA ASP A 188 -15.80 -21.84 -0.86
C ASP A 188 -14.65 -22.81 -0.51
N GLN A 189 -13.47 -22.32 -0.09
CA GLN A 189 -12.48 -22.99 0.78
C GLN A 189 -11.10 -22.32 0.66
N PRO A 190 -10.29 -22.26 1.73
CA PRO A 190 -8.83 -22.22 1.57
C PRO A 190 -8.41 -23.52 0.87
N ARG A 191 -8.23 -23.47 -0.45
CA ARG A 191 -7.89 -24.64 -1.25
C ARG A 191 -6.45 -25.00 -0.96
N HIS A 192 -6.26 -25.93 -0.02
CA HIS A 192 -5.01 -26.64 0.11
C HIS A 192 -4.70 -27.34 -1.22
N PRO A 193 -3.55 -27.10 -1.84
CA PRO A 193 -3.16 -27.79 -3.06
C PRO A 193 -3.19 -29.30 -2.83
N THR A 194 -3.82 -30.02 -3.73
CA THR A 194 -3.83 -31.48 -3.73
C THR A 194 -2.42 -32.01 -4.02
N PRO A 195 -2.07 -33.23 -3.58
CA PRO A 195 -0.77 -33.82 -3.91
C PRO A 195 -0.48 -33.90 -5.42
N ALA A 196 -1.53 -34.06 -6.24
CA ALA A 196 -1.43 -34.06 -7.70
C ALA A 196 -1.04 -32.67 -8.22
N GLU A 197 -1.72 -31.61 -7.78
CA GLU A 197 -1.40 -30.22 -8.12
C GLU A 197 0.02 -29.84 -7.68
N LEU A 198 0.46 -30.29 -6.50
CA LEU A 198 1.85 -30.07 -6.05
C LEU A 198 2.87 -30.79 -6.94
N THR A 199 2.54 -31.98 -7.41
CA THR A 199 3.43 -32.75 -8.30
C THR A 199 3.50 -32.11 -9.70
N GLU A 200 2.37 -31.65 -10.21
CA GLU A 200 2.27 -30.89 -11.47
C GLU A 200 3.09 -29.61 -11.39
N PHE A 201 2.90 -28.81 -10.34
CA PHE A 201 3.68 -27.62 -10.06
C PHE A 201 5.19 -27.89 -10.06
N LEU A 202 5.63 -28.94 -9.35
CA LEU A 202 7.05 -29.31 -9.33
C LEU A 202 7.59 -29.67 -10.72
N ASN A 203 6.79 -30.33 -11.56
CA ASN A 203 7.20 -30.65 -12.93
C ASN A 203 7.31 -29.39 -13.78
N ASP A 204 6.34 -28.47 -13.68
CA ASP A 204 6.34 -27.21 -14.43
C ASP A 204 7.55 -26.34 -14.06
N GLU A 205 7.85 -26.25 -12.76
CA GLU A 205 9.03 -25.53 -12.25
C GLU A 205 10.36 -26.11 -12.78
N ILE A 206 10.47 -27.44 -12.88
CA ILE A 206 11.67 -28.11 -13.40
C ILE A 206 11.88 -27.76 -14.88
N MET A 207 10.80 -27.62 -15.65
CA MET A 207 10.83 -27.32 -17.08
C MET A 207 11.16 -25.85 -17.39
N LEU A 208 11.31 -24.97 -16.39
CA LEU A 208 11.63 -23.54 -16.61
C LEU A 208 13.03 -23.27 -17.17
N VAL A 209 13.93 -24.25 -17.12
CA VAL A 209 15.35 -24.11 -17.47
C VAL A 209 15.77 -24.98 -18.66
N ASP A 210 14.90 -25.90 -19.09
CA ASP A 210 15.07 -26.71 -20.31
C ASP A 210 14.64 -25.94 -21.57
#